data_AF-A0A8T3WQV8-F1
#
_entry.id   AF-A0A8T3WQV8-F1
#
_cell.length_a   1.000
_cell.length_b   1.000
_cell.length_c   1.000
_cell.angle_alpha   90.00
_cell.angle_beta   90.00
_cell.angle_gamma   90.00
#
_symmetry.space_group_name_H-M   'P 1'
#
loop_
_entity.id
_entity.type
_entity.pdbx_description
1 polymer ?
#
loop_
_entity_poly.entity_id
_entity_poly.type
_entity_poly.pdbx_seq_one_letter_code
_entity_poly.pdbx_strand_id
1 'polypeptide(L)' 'MKIKLSATFEGKCMICKKKSIVFTAGDEDTQKTVTVCKECADKMGSESTADVIEKYGKVDKSAFLEGIKIEGKGKAG' A
#
# COMPACT_ATOMS: atom_id res chain seq x y z
N MET A 1 2.49 16.64 -0.33
CA MET A 1 1.98 15.31 0.02
C MET A 1 0.53 15.22 -0.39
N LYS A 2 0.28 14.86 -1.66
CA LYS A 2 -1.02 14.39 -2.12
C LYS A 2 -1.11 12.88 -1.86
N ILE A 3 -1.72 12.53 -0.74
CA ILE A 3 -1.92 11.13 -0.36
C ILE A 3 -3.18 10.59 -1.03
N LYS A 4 -3.04 9.51 -1.80
CA LYS A 4 -4.15 8.73 -2.37
C LYS A 4 -4.30 7.43 -1.62
N LEU A 5 -5.51 7.15 -1.16
CA LEU A 5 -5.88 5.87 -0.58
C LEU A 5 -6.57 5.03 -1.66
N SER A 6 -6.13 3.78 -1.79
CA SER A 6 -6.80 2.78 -2.62
C SER A 6 -7.87 2.05 -1.80
N ALA A 7 -8.77 1.35 -2.49
CA ALA A 7 -9.78 0.51 -1.86
C ALA A 7 -9.11 -0.61 -1.03
N THR A 8 -9.84 -1.14 -0.04
CA THR A 8 -9.39 -2.32 0.71
C THR A 8 -9.51 -3.58 -0.16
N PHE A 9 -8.47 -4.40 -0.19
CA PHE A 9 -8.43 -5.68 -0.91
C PHE A 9 -7.71 -6.75 -0.09
N GLU A 10 -7.90 -8.03 -0.43
CA GLU A 10 -7.09 -9.11 0.16
C GLU A 10 -5.67 -9.08 -0.38
N GLY A 11 -4.71 -8.85 0.50
CA GLY A 11 -3.31 -8.70 0.12
C GLY A 11 -2.38 -9.01 1.27
N LYS A 12 -1.10 -8.74 1.08
CA LYS A 12 -0.08 -8.94 2.10
C LYS A 12 0.28 -7.59 2.72
N CYS A 13 0.14 -7.47 4.04
CA CYS A 13 0.58 -6.27 4.75
C CYS A 13 2.10 -6.15 4.68
N MET A 14 2.62 -4.97 4.34
CA MET A 14 4.05 -4.73 4.25
C MET A 14 4.71 -4.63 5.64
N ILE A 15 3.95 -4.28 6.67
CA ILE A 15 4.43 -4.14 8.05
C ILE A 15 4.51 -5.51 8.73
N CYS A 16 3.37 -6.19 8.90
CA CYS A 16 3.34 -7.47 9.62
C CYS A 16 3.57 -8.70 8.74
N LYS A 17 3.67 -8.53 7.41
CA LYS A 17 3.84 -9.61 6.42
C LYS A 17 2.73 -10.68 6.43
N LYS A 18 1.63 -10.46 7.14
CA LYS A 18 0.45 -11.34 7.14
C LYS A 18 -0.45 -11.06 5.94
N LYS A 19 -1.13 -12.09 5.47
CA LYS A 19 -2.13 -11.99 4.40
C LYS A 19 -3.50 -11.72 5.02
N SER A 20 -4.12 -10.61 4.69
CA SER A 20 -5.41 -10.17 5.24
C SER A 20 -5.99 -9.04 4.40
N ILE A 21 -7.12 -8.48 4.83
CA ILE A 21 -7.67 -7.26 4.24
C ILE A 21 -6.72 -6.09 4.51
N VAL A 22 -6.17 -5.56 3.44
CA VAL A 22 -5.21 -4.45 3.43
C VAL A 22 -5.72 -3.31 2.56
N PHE A 23 -5.18 -2.13 2.75
CA PHE A 23 -5.34 -1.00 1.84
C PHE A 23 -3.96 -0.45 1.48
N THR A 24 -3.83 0.13 0.29
CA THR A 24 -2.60 0.80 -0.13
C THR A 24 -2.78 2.30 -0.01
N ALA A 25 -1.88 2.94 0.73
CA ALA A 25 -1.74 4.39 0.76
C ALA A 25 -0.54 4.76 -0.12
N GLY A 26 -0.73 5.69 -1.04
CA GLY A 26 0.31 6.19 -1.93
C GLY A 26 0.47 7.70 -1.80
N ASP A 27 1.69 8.19 -1.89
CA ASP A 27 1.99 9.61 -2.03
C ASP A 27 2.41 9.89 -3.48
N GLU A 28 1.67 10.78 -4.14
CA GLU A 28 1.88 11.09 -5.56
C GLU A 28 3.15 11.91 -5.79
N ASP A 29 3.54 12.75 -4.83
CA ASP A 29 4.73 13.60 -4.92
C ASP A 29 6.02 12.75 -4.89
N THR A 30 6.07 11.76 -4.00
CA THR A 30 7.24 10.88 -3.80
C THR A 30 7.16 9.55 -4.56
N GLN A 31 6.00 9.25 -5.16
CA GLN A 31 5.69 7.97 -5.80
C GLN A 31 5.90 6.76 -4.86
N LYS A 32 5.76 6.98 -3.55
CA LYS A 32 5.86 5.93 -2.54
C LYS A 32 4.50 5.34 -2.29
N THR A 33 4.44 4.02 -2.18
CA THR A 33 3.22 3.32 -1.76
C THR A 33 3.51 2.38 -0.60
N VAL A 34 2.54 2.24 0.31
CA VAL A 34 2.59 1.33 1.44
C VAL A 34 1.27 0.59 1.56
N THR A 35 1.34 -0.73 1.67
CA THR A 35 0.17 -1.59 1.85
C THR A 35 0.08 -2.06 3.29
N VAL A 36 -1.00 -1.69 3.98
CA VAL A 36 -1.17 -1.86 5.44
C VAL A 36 -2.46 -2.61 5.73
N CYS A 37 -2.44 -3.56 6.69
CA CYS A 37 -3.68 -4.21 7.16
C CYS A 37 -4.38 -3.35 8.21
N LYS A 38 -5.69 -3.56 8.37
CA LYS A 38 -6.49 -2.84 9.36
C LYS A 38 -5.89 -2.91 10.77
N GLU A 39 -5.41 -4.06 11.22
CA GLU A 39 -4.78 -4.21 12.54
C GLU A 39 -3.52 -3.36 12.72
N CYS A 40 -2.66 -3.28 11.69
CA CYS A 40 -1.46 -2.45 11.75
C CYS A 40 -1.80 -0.96 11.69
N ALA A 41 -2.80 -0.59 10.88
CA ALA A 41 -3.29 0.78 10.80
C ALA A 41 -3.91 1.24 12.14
N ASP A 42 -4.67 0.36 12.79
CA ASP A 42 -5.31 0.63 14.09
C ASP A 42 -4.25 0.80 15.20
N LYS A 43 -3.22 -0.06 15.22
CA LYS A 43 -2.05 0.10 16.11
C LYS A 43 -1.24 1.36 15.86
N MET A 44 -1.26 1.86 14.63
CA MET A 44 -0.61 3.10 14.23
C MET A 44 -1.49 4.32 14.48
N GLY A 45 -2.61 4.22 15.22
CA GLY A 45 -3.67 5.24 15.34
C GLY A 45 -3.28 6.69 15.67
N SER A 46 -2.01 6.98 15.99
CA SER A 46 -1.47 8.34 16.16
C SER A 46 -0.43 8.75 15.08
N GLU A 47 0.10 7.81 14.30
CA GLU A 47 1.01 8.11 13.19
C GLU A 47 0.21 8.55 11.96
N SER A 48 0.62 9.68 11.37
CA SER A 48 -0.03 10.17 10.16
C SER A 48 0.29 9.24 8.99
N THR A 49 -0.66 9.08 8.05
CA THR A 49 -0.47 8.24 6.85
C THR A 49 0.79 8.65 6.07
N ALA A 50 1.13 9.95 6.09
CA ALA A 50 2.40 10.48 5.57
C ALA A 50 3.63 9.82 6.19
N ASP A 51 3.72 9.75 7.52
CA ASP A 51 4.86 9.17 8.24
C ASP A 51 5.00 7.67 7.94
N VAL A 52 3.87 6.97 7.86
CA VAL A 52 3.83 5.55 7.49
C VAL A 52 4.32 5.34 6.05
N ILE A 53 3.93 6.20 5.11
CA ILE A 53 4.42 6.15 3.73
C ILE A 53 5.92 6.50 3.67
N GLU A 54 6.41 7.42 4.50
CA GLU A 54 7.83 7.74 4.53
C GLU A 54 8.70 6.63 5.12
N LYS A 55 8.27 6.03 6.24
CA LYS A 55 8.98 4.93 6.93
C LYS A 55 8.89 3.59 6.21
N TYR A 56 7.69 3.21 5.77
CA TYR A 56 7.40 1.88 5.27
C TYR A 56 7.05 1.86 3.79
N GLY A 57 6.78 3.02 3.19
CA GLY A 57 6.48 3.12 1.78
C GLY A 57 7.72 2.80 0.95
N LYS A 58 7.49 2.03 -0.10
CA LYS A 58 8.49 1.77 -1.13
C LYS A 58 8.19 2.67 -2.32
N VAL A 59 9.26 3.22 -2.91
CA VAL A 59 9.16 3.91 -4.19
C VAL A 59 8.75 2.87 -5.22
N ASP A 60 7.52 2.98 -5.70
CA ASP A 60 6.94 2.06 -6.68
C ASP A 60 6.54 2.87 -7.90
N LYS A 61 7.53 3.17 -8.75
CA LYS A 61 7.31 3.93 -9.99
C LYS A 61 6.30 3.22 -10.91
N SER A 62 6.22 1.89 -10.83
CA SER A 62 5.29 1.07 -11.62
C SER A 62 3.84 1.20 -11.18
N ALA A 63 3.56 1.39 -9.88
CA ALA A 63 2.21 1.64 -9.36
C ALA A 63 1.58 2.94 -9.89
N PHE A 64 2.38 3.87 -10.39
CA PHE A 64 1.95 5.16 -10.93
C PHE A 64 2.01 5.25 -12.46
N LEU A 65 2.68 4.30 -13.14
CA LEU A 65 2.87 4.36 -14.59
C LEU A 65 1.65 3.87 -15.38
N GLU A 66 0.96 2.81 -14.92
CA GLU A 66 -0.25 2.32 -15.59
C GLU A 66 -1.17 1.65 -14.55
N GLY A 67 -2.46 2.01 -14.57
CA GLY A 67 -3.45 1.63 -13.56
C GLY A 67 -3.37 0.17 -13.12
N ILE A 68 -3.19 -0.03 -11.81
CA ILE A 68 -3.30 -1.27 -11.03
C ILE A 68 -3.56 -2.53 -11.89
N LYS A 69 -2.52 -3.05 -12.56
CA LYS A 69 -2.50 -4.46 -12.95
C LYS A 69 -2.17 -5.25 -11.70
N ILE A 70 -3.21 -5.66 -10.99
CA ILE A 70 -3.15 -6.84 -10.14
C ILE A 70 -2.91 -8.04 -11.07
N GLU A 71 -1.63 -8.28 -11.41
CA GLU A 71 -1.19 -9.60 -11.86
C GLU A 71 -1.34 -10.53 -10.66
N GLY A 72 -2.58 -10.99 -10.46
CA GLY A 72 -2.80 -12.31 -9.90
C GLY A 72 -1.95 -13.27 -10.71
N LYS A 73 -1.10 -14.04 -10.02
CA LYS A 73 -0.39 -15.18 -10.60
C LYS A 73 -1.36 -15.98 -11.48
N GLY A 74 -1.29 -15.78 -12.79
CA GLY A 74 -1.92 -16.58 -13.80
C GLY A 74 -0.84 -16.91 -14.81
N LYS A 75 -0.11 -17.99 -14.57
CA LYS A 75 0.51 -18.74 -15.68
C LYS A 75 -0.63 -19.03 -16.66
N ALA A 76 -0.63 -18.38 -17.81
CA ALA A 76 -1.54 -18.67 -18.89
C ALA A 76 -0.82 -19.55 -19.91
N GLY A 77 -1.44 -20.69 -20.23
CA GLY A 77 -1.37 -21.41 -21.52
C GLY A 77 -0.02 -21.93 -21.94
#